data_AF-A0A8J6ER64-F1
#
_entry.id   AF-A0A8J6ER64-F1
#
_cell.length_a   1.000
_cell.length_b   1.000
_cell.length_c   1.000
_cell.angle_alpha   90.00
_cell.angle_beta   90.00
_cell.angle_gamma   90.00
#
_symmetry.space_group_name_H-M   'P 1'
#
loop_
_entity.id
_entity.type
_entity.pdbx_description
1 polymer ?
#
loop_
_entity_poly.entity_id
_entity_poly.type
_entity_poly.pdbx_seq_one_letter_code
_entity_poly.pdbx_strand_id
1 'polypeptide(L)' 'MEIAGVYGSRMTGGGFGGCTVTLLETSVAERTKEQIKDKFRGSPSFYITKPSTGSGVLSQ' A
#
# COMPACT_ATOMS: atom_id res chain seq x y z
N MET A 1 1.55 -9.21 13.03
CA MET A 1 0.11 -9.27 12.75
C MET A 1 -0.03 -9.88 11.38
N GLU A 2 -0.81 -10.95 11.26
CA GLU A 2 -1.02 -11.61 9.97
C GLU A 2 -2.49 -11.45 9.59
N ILE A 3 -2.74 -10.83 8.44
CA ILE A 3 -4.05 -10.78 7.80
C ILE A 3 -3.96 -11.78 6.65
N ALA A 4 -4.79 -12.82 6.67
CA ALA A 4 -4.87 -13.76 5.55
C ALA A 4 -5.15 -12.97 4.24
N GLY A 5 -4.38 -13.26 3.19
CA GLY A 5 -4.40 -12.50 1.94
C GLY A 5 -3.40 -11.34 1.88
N VAL A 6 -2.66 -11.03 2.95
CA VAL A 6 -1.46 -10.17 2.88
C VAL A 6 -0.23 -11.05 2.74
N TYR A 7 0.48 -10.91 1.62
CA TYR A 7 1.65 -11.73 1.31
C TYR A 7 2.96 -11.16 1.86
N GLY A 8 3.02 -9.84 2.08
CA GLY A 8 4.19 -9.22 2.68
C GLY A 8 4.14 -7.69 2.63
N SER A 9 4.97 -7.07 3.46
CA SER A 9 5.09 -5.61 3.53
C SER A 9 6.53 -5.20 3.82
N ARG A 10 6.95 -4.06 3.25
CA ARG A 10 8.26 -3.44 3.55
C ARG A 10 8.23 -1.93 3.33
N MET A 11 9.17 -1.22 3.94
CA MET A 11 9.45 0.19 3.59
C MET A 11 9.87 0.32 2.12
N THR A 12 9.56 1.46 1.49
CA THR A 12 9.98 1.78 0.11
C THR A 12 10.49 3.23 0.01
N GLY A 13 11.41 3.49 -0.92
CA GLY A 13 12.16 4.76 -1.00
C GLY A 13 13.41 4.78 -0.10
N GLY A 14 13.87 5.99 0.25
CA GLY A 14 15.13 6.22 0.99
C GLY A 14 15.07 5.97 2.51
N GLY A 15 13.88 5.85 3.09
CA GLY A 15 13.70 5.51 4.51
C GLY A 15 13.57 6.69 5.48
N PHE A 16 13.73 6.39 6.78
CA PHE A 16 13.50 7.30 7.91
C PHE A 16 12.09 7.94 7.97
N GLY A 17 11.12 7.29 7.32
CA GLY A 17 9.76 7.79 7.12
C GLY A 17 9.25 7.38 5.75
N GLY A 18 8.29 8.14 5.22
CA GLY A 18 7.76 7.95 3.88
C GLY A 18 6.73 6.83 3.79
N CYS A 19 6.90 5.93 2.81
CA CYS A 19 5.90 4.93 2.45
C CYS A 19 6.34 3.50 2.77
N THR A 20 5.34 2.63 2.93
CA THR A 20 5.51 1.18 2.83
C THR A 20 4.81 0.69 1.56
N VAL A 21 5.21 -0.48 1.06
CA VAL A 21 4.50 -1.22 0.02
C VAL A 21 4.07 -2.55 0.59
N THR A 22 2.81 -2.91 0.40
CA THR A 22 2.22 -4.17 0.88
C THR A 22 1.61 -4.91 -0.29
N LEU A 23 2.07 -6.13 -0.53
CA LEU A 23 1.48 -7.03 -1.53
C LEU A 23 0.37 -7.83 -0.86
N LEU A 24 -0.85 -7.76 -1.40
CA LEU A 24 -2.05 -8.36 -0.82
C LEU A 24 -3.11 -8.67 -1.90
N GLU A 25 -4.05 -9.55 -1.57
CA GLU A 25 -5.27 -9.79 -2.35
C GLU A 25 -6.21 -8.57 -2.26
N THR A 26 -6.74 -8.12 -3.41
CA THR A 26 -7.57 -6.90 -3.44
C THR A 26 -8.80 -6.98 -2.52
N SER A 27 -9.35 -8.18 -2.31
CA SER A 27 -10.48 -8.45 -1.41
C SER A 27 -10.22 -8.06 0.05
N VAL A 28 -8.96 -8.07 0.51
CA VAL A 28 -8.59 -7.77 1.90
C VAL A 28 -8.05 -6.35 2.11
N ALA A 29 -8.08 -5.49 1.07
CA ALA A 29 -7.51 -4.16 1.11
C ALA A 29 -8.13 -3.25 2.20
N GLU A 30 -9.47 -3.18 2.27
CA GLU A 30 -10.14 -2.29 3.24
C GLU A 30 -9.92 -2.73 4.69
N ARG A 31 -10.07 -4.03 4.97
CA ARG A 31 -9.76 -4.61 6.28
C ARG A 31 -8.30 -4.35 6.69
N THR A 32 -7.38 -4.45 5.74
CA THR A 32 -5.95 -4.15 5.98
C THR A 32 -5.74 -2.68 6.34
N LYS A 33 -6.40 -1.75 5.64
CA LYS A 33 -6.35 -0.31 5.94
C LYS A 33 -6.88 0.01 7.33
N GLU A 34 -8.02 -0.55 7.70
CA GLU A 34 -8.64 -0.36 9.04
C GLU A 34 -7.70 -0.82 10.16
N GLN A 35 -7.13 -2.01 10.01
CA GLN A 35 -6.21 -2.56 11.00
C GLN A 35 -4.91 -1.76 11.12
N ILE A 36 -4.40 -1.21 10.01
CA ILE A 36 -3.24 -0.30 10.05
C ILE A 36 -3.62 0.99 10.78
N LYS A 37 -4.79 1.59 10.50
CA LYS A 37 -5.25 2.81 11.19
C LYS A 37 -5.41 2.62 12.69
N ASP A 38 -5.95 1.49 13.12
CA ASP A 38 -6.17 1.17 14.54
C ASP A 38 -4.86 1.04 15.32
N LYS A 39 -3.83 0.43 14.71
CA LYS A 39 -2.58 0.09 15.41
C LYS A 39 -1.43 1.08 15.19
N PHE A 40 -1.47 1.84 14.11
CA PHE A 40 -0.43 2.81 13.80
C PHE A 40 -0.65 4.09 14.60
N ARG A 41 0.36 4.48 15.38
CA ARG A 41 0.36 5.75 16.13
C ARG A 41 0.65 6.90 15.17
N GLY A 42 -0.36 7.31 14.40
CA GLY A 42 -0.29 8.38 13.40
C GLY A 42 -1.53 8.39 12.51
N SER A 43 -1.55 9.27 11.50
CA SER A 43 -2.63 9.32 10.49
C SER A 43 -2.08 8.89 9.13
N PRO A 44 -2.19 7.60 8.77
CA PRO A 44 -1.65 7.08 7.52
C PRO A 44 -2.59 7.38 6.34
N SER A 45 -2.00 7.72 5.20
CA SER A 45 -2.68 7.77 3.90
C SER A 45 -2.46 6.46 3.13
N PHE A 46 -3.45 6.07 2.33
CA PHE A 46 -3.41 4.80 1.59
C PHE A 46 -3.67 5.01 0.10
N TYR A 47 -2.89 4.31 -0.72
CA TYR A 47 -3.06 4.26 -2.17
C TYR A 47 -3.17 2.81 -2.58
N ILE A 48 -4.28 2.45 -3.24
CA ILE A 48 -4.46 1.12 -3.84
C ILE A 48 -4.11 1.26 -5.31
N THR A 49 -3.14 0.47 -5.76
CA THR A 49 -2.63 0.56 -7.12
C THR A 49 -2.30 -0.82 -7.70
N LYS A 50 -2.22 -0.86 -9.03
CA LYS A 50 -1.72 -1.98 -9.83
C LYS A 50 -0.53 -1.46 -10.67
N PRO A 51 0.36 -2.33 -11.15
CA PRO A 51 1.37 -1.92 -12.13
C PRO A 51 0.73 -1.14 -13.28
N SER A 52 1.29 0.02 -13.62
CA SER A 52 0.81 0.90 -14.68
C SER A 52 1.89 1.15 -15.71
N THR A 53 1.50 1.67 -16.87
CA THR A 53 2.44 2.14 -17.88
C THR A 53 3.28 3.30 -17.38
N GLY A 54 4.49 3.44 -17.93
CA GLY A 54 5.37 4.59 -17.70
C GLY A 54 5.02 5.79 -18.59
N SER A 55 6.03 6.60 -18.90
CA SER A 55 5.88 7.77 -19.79
C SER A 55 5.40 7.37 -21.18
N GLY A 56 4.52 8.18 -21.77
CA GLY A 56 3.95 7.96 -23.10
C GLY A 56 3.39 9.25 -23.70
N VAL A 57 3.14 9.23 -25.01
CA VAL A 57 2.55 10.35 -25.75
C VAL A 57 1.04 10.19 -25.75
N LEU A 58 0.31 11.24 -25.38
CA LEU A 58 -1.13 11.31 -25.60
C LEU A 58 -1.36 11.91 -26.99
N SER A 59 -1.82 11.10 -27.94
CA SER A 59 -2.34 11.61 -29.21
C SER A 59 -3.69 12.28 -28.96
N GLN A 60 -3.83 13.54 -29.38
CA GLN A 60 -5.11 14.24 -29.42
C GLN A 60 -6.01 13.69 -30.52
#